data_AF-A0A537CA83-F1
#
_entry.id   AF-A0A537CA83-F1
#
_cell.length_a   1.000
_cell.length_b   1.000
_cell.length_c   1.000
_cell.angle_alpha   90.00
_cell.angle_beta   90.00
_cell.angle_gamma   90.00
#
_symmetry.space_group_name_H-M   'P 1'
#
loop_
_entity.id
_entity.type
_entity.pdbx_description
1 polymer ?
#
loop_
_entity_poly.entity_id
_entity_poly.type
_entity_poly.pdbx_seq_one_letter_code
_entity_poly.pdbx_strand_id
1 'polypeptide(L)'
;MVIEADFYRVRLRFKRLFADPAIFEDQKNSARRFLFSTRPATSETAIYQITDDISPIDNAGKSPDIAGTARYIHRGRVVRSEYLENAKVTLEYADFGSGLSPNDHQRLWKRQKWGRMNFNIEEFHHEHLKIEIPDVPELYEMLRVRADPTTLVDVELPELPDNFFRSAVGYLETRLKQLAELEHKTIDVYVARDLLPEEKVALEKRLTRPSTQATIYILLSKAEAAAQL
;
A
#
# COMPACT_ATOMS: atom_id res chain seq x y z
N MET A 1 21.38 1.49 -1.33
CA MET A 1 21.27 1.51 0.15
C MET A 1 20.56 0.25 0.63
N VAL A 2 20.80 -0.17 1.88
CA VAL A 2 20.03 -1.26 2.52
C VAL A 2 19.02 -0.62 3.44
N ILE A 3 17.74 -0.98 3.28
CA ILE A 3 16.68 -0.63 4.23
C ILE A 3 16.23 -1.86 5.00
N GLU A 4 15.77 -1.62 6.22
CA GLU A 4 15.12 -2.63 7.04
C GLU A 4 13.60 -2.45 6.93
N ALA A 5 12.89 -3.58 6.80
CA ALA A 5 11.44 -3.59 6.68
C ALA A 5 10.84 -4.76 7.46
N ASP A 6 9.78 -4.50 8.20
CA ASP A 6 8.99 -5.52 8.88
C ASP A 6 7.72 -5.81 8.09
N PHE A 7 7.56 -7.04 7.63
CA PHE A 7 6.41 -7.52 6.89
C PHE A 7 5.42 -8.18 7.82
N TYR A 8 4.14 -7.90 7.60
CA TYR A 8 3.06 -8.42 8.40
C TYR A 8 1.97 -9.00 7.51
N ARG A 9 1.47 -10.17 7.89
CA ARG A 9 0.24 -10.75 7.37
C ARG A 9 -0.72 -10.96 8.52
N VAL A 10 -1.90 -10.35 8.43
CA VAL A 10 -2.91 -10.42 9.47
C VAL A 10 -4.22 -10.90 8.87
N ARG A 11 -4.73 -12.03 9.38
CA ARG A 11 -6.07 -12.54 9.02
C ARG A 11 -7.04 -12.29 10.17
N LEU A 12 -8.09 -11.55 9.87
CA LEU A 12 -9.12 -11.12 10.80
C LEU A 12 -10.40 -11.91 10.53
N ARG A 13 -10.96 -12.55 11.55
CA ARG A 13 -12.25 -13.24 11.47
C ARG A 13 -13.34 -12.41 12.14
N PHE A 14 -14.30 -11.94 11.35
CA PHE A 14 -15.46 -11.23 11.82
C PHE A 14 -16.63 -12.20 11.99
N LYS A 15 -17.24 -12.25 13.17
CA LYS A 15 -18.47 -13.05 13.36
C LYS A 15 -19.61 -12.52 12.51
N ARG A 16 -19.72 -11.19 12.41
CA ARG A 16 -20.66 -10.47 11.53
C ARG A 16 -19.93 -9.28 10.93
N LEU A 17 -19.69 -9.33 9.62
CA LEU A 17 -19.04 -8.27 8.85
C LEU A 17 -20.09 -7.53 8.02
N PHE A 18 -20.21 -6.22 8.22
CA PHE A 18 -21.08 -5.35 7.42
C PHE A 18 -20.24 -4.20 6.85
N ALA A 19 -20.79 -3.46 5.88
CA ALA A 19 -20.07 -2.40 5.16
C ALA A 19 -19.84 -1.13 6.00
N ASP A 20 -19.10 -1.24 7.12
CA ASP A 20 -18.65 -0.09 7.91
C ASP A 20 -17.56 0.67 7.12
N PRO A 21 -17.74 1.97 6.83
CA PRO A 21 -16.75 2.78 6.11
C PRO A 21 -15.38 2.86 6.79
N ALA A 22 -15.32 2.63 8.11
CA ALA A 22 -14.05 2.53 8.81
C ALA A 22 -13.17 1.38 8.28
N ILE A 23 -13.77 0.35 7.67
CA ILE A 23 -13.08 -0.79 7.07
C ILE A 23 -12.94 -0.62 5.55
N PHE A 24 -14.01 -0.23 4.84
CA PHE A 24 -14.06 -0.36 3.37
C PHE A 24 -13.91 0.94 2.57
N GLU A 25 -13.93 2.12 3.18
CA GLU A 25 -13.89 3.41 2.45
C GLU A 25 -12.56 3.66 1.72
N ASP A 26 -11.46 3.11 2.27
CA ASP A 26 -10.12 3.25 1.71
C ASP A 26 -9.37 1.94 1.95
N GLN A 27 -9.71 0.95 1.12
CA GLN A 27 -9.22 -0.42 1.27
C GLN A 27 -7.69 -0.48 1.22
N LYS A 28 -7.08 0.26 0.28
CA LYS A 28 -5.62 0.32 0.07
C LYS A 28 -4.85 0.85 1.29
N ASN A 29 -5.45 1.71 2.11
CA ASN A 29 -4.77 2.24 3.31
C ASN A 29 -5.33 1.69 4.63
N SER A 30 -6.02 0.55 4.58
CA SER A 30 -6.71 -0.03 5.73
C SER A 30 -5.81 -0.29 6.95
N ALA A 31 -4.68 -0.97 6.74
CA ALA A 31 -3.73 -1.30 7.80
C ALA A 31 -3.17 -0.02 8.45
N ARG A 32 -2.79 0.96 7.63
CA ARG A 32 -2.31 2.28 8.07
C ARG A 32 -3.36 3.00 8.91
N ARG A 33 -4.59 3.11 8.40
CA ARG A 33 -5.71 3.75 9.10
C ARG A 33 -6.01 3.06 10.43
N PHE A 34 -5.94 1.72 10.47
CA PHE A 34 -6.14 0.97 11.71
C PHE A 34 -5.04 1.28 12.73
N LEU A 35 -3.77 1.14 12.33
CA LEU A 35 -2.59 1.27 13.20
C LEU A 35 -2.38 2.71 13.72
N PHE A 36 -2.65 3.72 12.88
CA PHE A 36 -2.45 5.13 13.23
C PHE A 36 -3.73 5.91 13.51
N SER A 37 -4.88 5.25 13.66
CA SER A 37 -6.16 5.89 14.04
C SER A 37 -6.10 6.82 15.26
N THR A 38 -5.02 6.77 16.05
CA THR A 38 -4.79 7.55 17.27
C THR A 38 -3.47 8.34 17.28
N ARG A 39 -2.74 8.42 16.15
CA ARG A 39 -1.39 9.01 16.07
C ARG A 39 -1.31 10.14 15.01
N PRO A 40 -0.29 11.01 15.08
CA PRO A 40 -0.06 12.06 14.08
C PRO A 40 0.28 11.49 12.68
N ALA A 41 -0.13 12.20 11.63
CA ALA A 41 -0.04 11.75 10.24
C ALA A 41 1.40 11.50 9.73
N THR A 42 2.43 12.04 10.40
CA THR A 42 3.82 11.99 9.92
C THR A 42 4.41 10.57 9.93
N SER A 43 3.95 9.67 10.82
CA SER A 43 4.39 8.26 10.85
C SER A 43 3.64 7.35 9.87
N GLU A 44 2.57 7.85 9.25
CA GLU A 44 1.70 7.03 8.39
C GLU A 44 2.40 6.60 7.09
N THR A 45 3.34 7.41 6.59
CA THR A 45 4.02 7.18 5.31
C THR A 45 5.01 6.02 5.33
N ALA A 46 5.31 5.47 6.51
CA ALA A 46 6.17 4.31 6.67
C ALA A 46 5.44 2.95 6.51
N ILE A 47 4.11 2.93 6.59
CA ILE A 47 3.32 1.70 6.39
C ILE A 47 2.79 1.64 4.96
N TYR A 48 3.19 0.59 4.25
CA TYR A 48 2.72 0.31 2.89
C TYR A 48 1.89 -0.99 2.87
N GLN A 49 0.65 -0.93 2.40
CA GLN A 49 -0.19 -2.11 2.25
C GLN A 49 0.01 -2.75 0.88
N ILE A 50 0.24 -4.05 0.88
CA ILE A 50 0.46 -4.88 -0.30
C ILE A 50 -0.89 -5.34 -0.88
N THR A 51 -1.84 -5.64 0.00
CA THR A 51 -3.18 -6.09 -0.38
C THR A 51 -4.04 -4.89 -0.81
N ASP A 52 -4.31 -4.72 -2.10
CA ASP A 52 -5.17 -3.61 -2.57
C ASP A 52 -6.67 -3.88 -2.36
N ASP A 53 -7.09 -5.13 -2.49
CA ASP A 53 -8.47 -5.60 -2.32
C ASP A 53 -8.59 -6.47 -1.06
N ILE A 54 -9.37 -5.99 -0.09
CA ILE A 54 -9.60 -6.67 1.18
C ILE A 54 -10.95 -7.40 1.22
N SER A 55 -11.46 -7.76 0.04
CA SER A 55 -12.72 -8.49 -0.13
C SER A 55 -12.80 -9.69 0.82
N PRO A 56 -13.91 -9.81 1.56
CA PRO A 56 -14.03 -10.88 2.54
C PRO A 56 -14.15 -12.24 1.89
N ILE A 57 -13.62 -13.25 2.57
CA ILE A 57 -13.74 -14.66 2.19
C ILE A 57 -14.37 -15.48 3.33
N ASP A 58 -15.02 -16.58 3.00
CA ASP A 58 -15.58 -17.52 3.96
C ASP A 58 -14.51 -18.53 4.44
N ASN A 59 -14.93 -19.55 5.20
CA ASN A 59 -14.02 -20.61 5.65
C ASN A 59 -13.47 -21.49 4.52
N ALA A 60 -14.13 -21.52 3.35
CA ALA A 60 -13.73 -22.25 2.17
C ALA A 60 -12.90 -21.41 1.17
N GLY A 61 -12.62 -20.14 1.50
CA GLY A 61 -11.88 -19.22 0.65
C GLY A 61 -12.71 -18.60 -0.48
N LYS A 62 -14.04 -18.68 -0.41
CA LYS A 62 -14.97 -18.12 -1.40
C LYS A 62 -15.60 -16.83 -0.91
N SER A 63 -16.23 -16.07 -1.81
CA SER A 63 -17.07 -14.92 -1.41
C SER A 63 -18.17 -15.40 -0.47
N PRO A 64 -18.32 -14.84 0.74
CA PRO A 64 -19.36 -15.24 1.67
C PRO A 64 -20.75 -14.86 1.17
N ASP A 65 -21.74 -15.68 1.50
CA ASP A 65 -23.15 -15.37 1.29
C ASP A 65 -23.66 -14.34 2.31
N ILE A 66 -24.69 -13.58 1.89
CA ILE A 66 -25.41 -12.66 2.77
C ILE A 66 -26.21 -13.47 3.79
N ALA A 67 -25.92 -13.24 5.07
CA ALA A 67 -26.57 -13.96 6.17
C ALA A 67 -27.74 -13.19 6.80
N GLY A 68 -27.84 -11.88 6.54
CA GLY A 68 -28.93 -11.05 7.05
C GLY A 68 -28.64 -9.55 6.95
N THR A 69 -29.35 -8.74 7.73
CA THR A 69 -29.14 -7.28 7.78
C THR A 69 -28.80 -6.78 9.18
N ALA A 70 -27.86 -5.83 9.24
CA ALA A 70 -27.43 -5.15 10.45
C ALA A 70 -27.68 -3.64 10.32
N ARG A 71 -27.77 -2.95 11.45
CA ARG A 71 -27.89 -1.49 11.51
C ARG A 71 -26.61 -0.91 12.10
N TYR A 72 -26.10 0.16 11.50
CA TYR A 72 -25.00 0.95 12.04
C TYR A 72 -25.26 2.44 11.83
N ILE A 73 -24.50 3.31 12.50
CA ILE A 73 -24.64 4.77 12.34
C ILE A 73 -23.45 5.27 11.54
N HIS A 74 -23.73 5.97 10.44
CA HIS A 74 -22.74 6.64 9.60
C HIS A 74 -23.10 8.10 9.43
N ARG A 75 -22.15 9.01 9.71
CA ARG A 75 -22.34 10.47 9.62
C ARG A 75 -23.66 10.94 10.29
N GLY A 76 -23.97 10.36 11.46
CA GLY A 76 -25.17 10.69 12.25
C GLY A 76 -26.48 10.03 11.78
N ARG A 77 -26.48 9.25 10.69
CA ARG A 77 -27.68 8.57 10.16
C ARG A 77 -27.63 7.07 10.42
N VAL A 78 -28.78 6.46 10.71
CA VAL A 78 -28.91 4.99 10.82
C VAL A 78 -28.93 4.40 9.41
N VAL A 79 -27.96 3.56 9.10
CA VAL A 79 -27.83 2.81 7.86
C VAL A 79 -28.14 1.34 8.14
N ARG A 80 -28.91 0.70 7.26
CA ARG A 80 -29.11 -0.75 7.26
C ARG A 80 -28.28 -1.33 6.12
N SER A 81 -27.46 -2.33 6.43
CA SER A 81 -26.57 -2.98 5.48
C SER A 81 -26.65 -4.49 5.68
N GLU A 82 -26.47 -5.23 4.61
CA GLU A 82 -26.29 -6.67 4.66
C GLU A 82 -25.04 -7.03 5.47
N TYR A 83 -25.07 -8.17 6.15
CA TYR A 83 -23.91 -8.69 6.84
C TYR A 83 -23.59 -10.13 6.42
N LEU A 84 -22.30 -10.42 6.45
CA LEU A 84 -21.70 -11.71 6.18
C LEU A 84 -21.36 -12.39 7.51
N GLU A 85 -21.64 -13.68 7.66
CA GLU A 85 -21.26 -14.45 8.86
C GLU A 85 -19.92 -15.14 8.70
N ASN A 86 -19.11 -15.09 9.78
CA ASN A 86 -17.81 -15.75 9.85
C ASN A 86 -16.85 -15.39 8.70
N ALA A 87 -17.01 -14.19 8.15
CA ALA A 87 -16.16 -13.66 7.09
C ALA A 87 -14.75 -13.36 7.59
N LYS A 88 -13.77 -13.56 6.72
CA LYS A 88 -12.35 -13.35 6.95
C LYS A 88 -11.84 -12.27 6.02
N VAL A 89 -11.00 -11.39 6.56
CA VAL A 89 -10.29 -10.37 5.79
C VAL A 89 -8.80 -10.57 6.04
N THR A 90 -8.00 -10.58 4.98
CA THR A 90 -6.53 -10.69 5.08
C THR A 90 -5.90 -9.38 4.66
N LEU A 91 -4.93 -8.92 5.44
CA LEU A 91 -4.13 -7.72 5.16
C LEU A 91 -2.66 -8.11 5.17
N GLU A 92 -1.97 -7.77 4.08
CA GLU A 92 -0.51 -7.84 3.99
C GLU A 92 0.03 -6.42 3.85
N TYR A 93 1.01 -6.07 4.69
CA TYR A 93 1.62 -4.75 4.70
C TYR A 93 3.05 -4.80 5.21
N ALA A 94 3.85 -3.80 4.83
CA ALA A 94 5.23 -3.60 5.25
C ALA A 94 5.36 -2.33 6.10
N ASP A 95 6.19 -2.38 7.13
CA ASP A 95 6.65 -1.23 7.91
C ASP A 95 8.12 -0.93 7.62
N PHE A 96 8.36 0.26 7.08
CA PHE A 96 9.68 0.78 6.73
C PHE A 96 10.26 1.75 7.77
N GLY A 97 9.91 1.57 9.05
CA GLY A 97 10.44 2.37 10.14
C GLY A 97 9.46 3.41 10.67
N SER A 98 8.21 3.00 10.92
CA SER A 98 7.19 3.83 11.56
C SER A 98 7.46 4.13 13.03
N GLY A 99 8.46 3.46 13.61
CA GLY A 99 8.78 3.48 15.03
C GLY A 99 7.92 2.55 15.89
N LEU A 100 7.05 1.74 15.27
CA LEU A 100 6.36 0.64 15.93
C LEU A 100 7.24 -0.61 15.92
N SER A 101 7.42 -1.23 17.08
CA SER A 101 8.03 -2.56 17.14
C SER A 101 7.02 -3.64 16.69
N PRO A 102 7.48 -4.85 16.30
CA PRO A 102 6.57 -5.97 16.03
C PRO A 102 5.60 -6.27 17.17
N ASN A 103 6.04 -6.07 18.43
CA ASN A 103 5.20 -6.19 19.61
C ASN A 103 4.12 -5.10 19.68
N ASP A 104 4.42 -3.87 19.24
CA ASP A 104 3.43 -2.81 19.16
C ASP A 104 2.38 -3.11 18.11
N HIS A 105 2.78 -3.58 16.92
CA HIS A 105 1.85 -4.05 15.89
C HIS A 105 0.91 -5.11 16.46
N GLN A 106 1.48 -6.16 17.06
CA GLN A 106 0.68 -7.23 17.64
C GLN A 106 -0.28 -6.72 18.71
N ARG A 107 0.18 -5.83 19.60
CA ARG A 107 -0.64 -5.21 20.66
C ARG A 107 -1.79 -4.37 20.08
N LEU A 108 -1.56 -3.61 19.01
CA LEU A 108 -2.58 -2.81 18.35
C LEU A 108 -3.66 -3.70 17.71
N TRP A 109 -3.27 -4.73 16.98
CA TRP A 109 -4.21 -5.69 16.40
C TRP A 109 -4.99 -6.47 17.47
N LYS A 110 -4.35 -6.80 18.60
CA LYS A 110 -4.99 -7.49 19.73
C LYS A 110 -6.11 -6.69 20.41
N ARG A 111 -6.29 -5.41 20.08
CA ARG A 111 -7.49 -4.64 20.47
C ARG A 111 -8.77 -5.22 19.87
N GLN A 112 -8.67 -5.99 18.78
CA GLN A 112 -9.76 -6.80 18.23
C GLN A 112 -11.04 -6.03 17.87
N LYS A 113 -10.89 -4.73 17.59
CA LYS A 113 -11.98 -3.83 17.24
C LYS A 113 -11.54 -2.86 16.15
N TRP A 114 -12.24 -2.88 15.03
CA TRP A 114 -12.03 -1.96 13.91
C TRP A 114 -13.33 -1.24 13.60
N GLY A 115 -13.34 0.08 13.78
CA GLY A 115 -14.57 0.86 13.75
C GLY A 115 -15.54 0.35 14.81
N ARG A 116 -16.71 -0.12 14.37
CA ARG A 116 -17.74 -0.70 15.26
C ARG A 116 -17.69 -2.22 15.35
N MET A 117 -16.83 -2.86 14.57
CA MET A 117 -16.80 -4.31 14.43
C MET A 117 -15.75 -4.95 15.32
N ASN A 118 -16.15 -6.01 16.00
CA ASN A 118 -15.23 -6.89 16.71
C ASN A 118 -14.77 -8.00 15.78
N PHE A 119 -13.49 -8.35 15.87
CA PHE A 119 -12.90 -9.45 15.12
C PHE A 119 -12.02 -10.31 16.04
N ASN A 120 -11.77 -11.55 15.63
CA ASN A 120 -10.70 -12.35 16.22
C ASN A 120 -9.51 -12.36 15.26
N ILE A 121 -8.30 -12.36 15.81
CA ILE A 121 -7.09 -12.59 15.02
C ILE A 121 -7.00 -14.10 14.79
N GLU A 122 -7.09 -14.52 13.54
CA GLU A 122 -6.89 -15.92 13.13
C GLU A 122 -5.41 -16.18 12.78
N GLU A 123 -4.75 -15.19 12.17
CA GLU A 123 -3.34 -15.25 11.80
C GLU A 123 -2.69 -13.90 12.08
N PHE A 124 -1.50 -13.93 12.69
CA PHE A 124 -0.59 -12.79 12.77
C PHE A 124 0.81 -13.32 12.50
N HIS A 125 1.30 -13.06 11.30
CA HIS A 125 2.65 -13.42 10.88
C HIS A 125 3.49 -12.14 10.76
N HIS A 126 4.76 -12.24 11.16
CA HIS A 126 5.75 -11.19 11.08
C HIS A 126 7.04 -11.76 10.52
N GLU A 127 7.65 -11.04 9.59
CA GLU A 127 8.95 -11.35 9.00
C GLU A 127 9.78 -10.07 8.88
N HIS A 128 11.02 -10.09 9.35
CA HIS A 128 11.94 -8.96 9.24
C HIS A 128 12.89 -9.18 8.07
N LEU A 129 13.02 -8.19 7.19
CA LEU A 129 13.85 -8.27 5.99
C LEU A 129 14.77 -7.07 5.82
N LYS A 130 15.90 -7.35 5.16
CA LYS A 130 16.83 -6.34 4.65
C LYS A 130 16.71 -6.31 3.15
N ILE A 131 16.32 -5.15 2.62
CA ILE A 131 16.08 -4.98 1.19
C ILE A 131 17.11 -4.00 0.66
N GLU A 132 17.84 -4.42 -0.38
CA GLU A 132 18.68 -3.53 -1.16
C GLU A 132 17.80 -2.72 -2.11
N ILE A 133 17.82 -1.40 -1.97
CA ILE A 133 17.11 -0.48 -2.85
C ILE A 133 18.03 0.67 -3.26
N PRO A 134 17.74 1.37 -4.37
CA PRO A 134 18.46 2.59 -4.71
C PRO A 134 18.41 3.62 -3.57
N ASP A 135 19.46 4.43 -3.46
CA ASP A 135 19.44 5.59 -2.58
C ASP A 135 18.40 6.60 -3.11
N VAL A 136 17.35 6.87 -2.33
CA VAL A 136 16.20 7.65 -2.79
C VAL A 136 16.58 9.12 -3.05
N PRO A 137 17.25 9.83 -2.11
CA PRO A 137 17.77 11.17 -2.39
C PRO A 137 18.65 11.24 -3.63
N GLU A 138 19.60 10.32 -3.80
CA GLU A 138 20.49 10.30 -4.97
C GLU A 138 19.70 10.08 -6.27
N LEU A 139 18.77 9.12 -6.26
CA LEU A 139 17.91 8.82 -7.40
C LEU A 139 17.03 10.02 -7.77
N TYR A 140 16.48 10.74 -6.78
CA TYR A 140 15.71 11.96 -7.02
C TYR A 140 16.57 13.07 -7.63
N GLU A 141 17.80 13.26 -7.13
CA GLU A 141 18.73 14.22 -7.71
C GLU A 141 19.10 13.88 -9.16
N MET A 142 19.33 12.60 -9.47
CA MET A 142 19.57 12.14 -10.84
C MET A 142 18.38 12.45 -11.77
N LEU A 143 17.16 12.23 -11.29
CA LEU A 143 15.94 12.58 -12.02
C LEU A 143 15.84 14.09 -12.25
N ARG A 144 16.23 14.90 -11.27
CA ARG A 144 16.16 16.37 -11.31
C ARG A 144 17.19 17.00 -12.25
N VAL A 145 18.41 16.47 -12.31
CA VAL A 145 19.52 17.03 -13.12
C VAL A 145 19.31 16.82 -14.62
N ARG A 146 18.55 15.78 -15.02
CA ARG A 146 18.18 15.58 -16.41
C ARG A 146 17.10 16.62 -16.78
N ALA A 147 17.48 17.59 -17.61
CA ALA A 147 16.83 18.90 -17.78
C ALA A 147 15.48 18.92 -18.55
N ASP A 148 14.82 17.78 -18.76
CA ASP A 148 13.61 17.69 -19.60
C ASP A 148 12.32 17.66 -18.74
N PRO A 149 11.18 18.26 -19.16
CA PRO A 149 9.94 18.31 -18.37
C PRO A 149 9.29 16.95 -18.03
N THR A 150 9.87 15.84 -18.51
CA THR A 150 9.35 14.47 -18.34
C THR A 150 10.49 13.46 -18.20
N THR A 151 11.49 13.71 -17.36
CA THR A 151 12.65 12.81 -17.22
C THR A 151 12.22 11.39 -16.83
N LEU A 152 12.58 10.41 -17.67
CA LEU A 152 12.37 8.98 -17.43
C LEU A 152 13.69 8.30 -17.05
N VAL A 153 13.66 7.46 -16.03
CA VAL A 153 14.77 6.60 -15.61
C VAL A 153 14.26 5.18 -15.40
N ASP A 154 14.99 4.19 -15.91
CA ASP A 154 14.86 2.80 -15.49
C ASP A 154 15.76 2.49 -14.30
N VAL A 155 15.22 1.73 -13.36
CA VAL A 155 15.94 1.20 -12.21
C VAL A 155 15.67 -0.29 -12.13
N GLU A 156 16.72 -1.08 -11.98
CA GLU A 156 16.61 -2.51 -11.75
C GLU A 156 16.69 -2.78 -10.24
N LEU A 157 15.62 -3.33 -9.68
CA LEU A 157 15.62 -3.80 -8.29
C LEU A 157 16.24 -5.20 -8.20
N PRO A 158 16.79 -5.59 -7.04
CA PRO A 158 17.21 -6.97 -6.84
C PRO A 158 16.03 -7.94 -7.03
N GLU A 159 16.34 -9.19 -7.39
CA GLU A 159 15.31 -10.24 -7.44
C GLU A 159 14.76 -10.47 -6.03
N LEU A 160 13.49 -10.07 -5.84
CA LEU A 160 12.75 -10.21 -4.60
C LEU A 160 11.50 -11.03 -4.87
N PRO A 161 11.03 -11.85 -3.89
CA PRO A 161 9.69 -12.41 -3.92
C PRO A 161 8.63 -11.34 -4.20
N ASP A 162 7.56 -11.70 -4.92
CA ASP A 162 6.59 -10.74 -5.48
C ASP A 162 6.00 -9.75 -4.46
N ASN A 163 5.67 -10.23 -3.25
CA ASN A 163 5.11 -9.41 -2.18
C ASN A 163 6.12 -8.38 -1.66
N PHE A 164 7.39 -8.75 -1.59
CA PHE A 164 8.48 -7.87 -1.16
C PHE A 164 8.85 -6.88 -2.26
N PHE A 165 8.84 -7.34 -3.52
CA PHE A 165 9.02 -6.47 -4.68
C PHE A 165 7.98 -5.34 -4.68
N ARG A 166 6.67 -5.65 -4.58
CA ARG A 166 5.61 -4.62 -4.56
C ARG A 166 5.79 -3.62 -3.42
N SER A 167 6.24 -4.09 -2.26
CA SER A 167 6.50 -3.22 -1.10
C SER A 167 7.69 -2.31 -1.30
N ALA A 168 8.78 -2.82 -1.87
CA ALA A 168 9.96 -2.02 -2.20
C ALA A 168 9.61 -0.91 -3.22
N VAL A 169 8.83 -1.24 -4.25
CA VAL A 169 8.32 -0.25 -5.22
C VAL A 169 7.46 0.81 -4.52
N GLY A 170 6.51 0.39 -3.68
CA GLY A 170 5.64 1.30 -2.93
C GLY A 170 6.40 2.25 -2.00
N TYR A 171 7.45 1.75 -1.34
CA TYR A 171 8.36 2.56 -0.55
C TYR A 171 9.08 3.62 -1.39
N LEU A 172 9.68 3.20 -2.51
CA LEU A 172 10.38 4.11 -3.42
C LEU A 172 9.43 5.18 -3.96
N GLU A 173 8.27 4.79 -4.46
CA GLU A 173 7.24 5.70 -4.95
C GLU A 173 6.85 6.74 -3.90
N THR A 174 6.55 6.30 -2.66
CA THR A 174 6.14 7.19 -1.58
C THR A 174 7.23 8.21 -1.24
N ARG A 175 8.49 7.76 -1.11
CA ARG A 175 9.61 8.63 -0.75
C ARG A 175 9.98 9.60 -1.88
N LEU A 176 9.94 9.14 -3.12
CA LEU A 176 10.19 10.00 -4.29
C LEU A 176 9.10 11.06 -4.44
N LYS A 177 7.82 10.70 -4.24
CA LYS A 177 6.72 11.68 -4.24
C LYS A 177 6.89 12.73 -3.15
N GLN A 178 7.29 12.35 -1.95
CA GLN A 178 7.58 13.32 -0.87
C GLN A 178 8.65 14.33 -1.26
N LEU A 179 9.76 13.87 -1.88
CA LEU A 179 10.81 14.77 -2.37
C LEU A 179 10.32 15.67 -3.52
N ALA A 180 9.53 15.11 -4.44
CA ALA A 180 8.96 15.86 -5.56
C ALA A 180 7.95 16.93 -5.12
N GLU A 181 7.11 16.63 -4.13
CA GLU A 181 6.12 17.56 -3.58
C GLU A 181 6.77 18.82 -2.99
N LEU A 182 7.95 18.70 -2.36
CA LEU A 182 8.72 19.83 -1.85
C LEU A 182 9.13 20.83 -2.95
N GLU A 183 9.20 20.36 -4.21
CA GLU A 183 9.57 21.17 -5.37
C GLU A 183 8.40 21.39 -6.35
N HIS A 184 7.16 21.11 -5.94
CA HIS A 184 5.96 21.19 -6.80
C HIS A 184 6.09 20.37 -8.11
N LYS A 185 6.63 19.16 -7.99
CA LYS A 185 6.77 18.18 -9.08
C LYS A 185 5.95 16.93 -8.77
N THR A 186 5.72 16.13 -9.80
CA THR A 186 5.02 14.84 -9.69
C THR A 186 5.95 13.69 -10.09
N ILE A 187 5.80 12.57 -9.41
CA ILE A 187 6.50 11.31 -9.71
C ILE A 187 5.46 10.26 -10.08
N ASP A 188 5.65 9.63 -11.23
CA ASP A 188 4.93 8.43 -11.63
C ASP A 188 5.91 7.24 -11.68
N VAL A 189 5.51 6.12 -11.09
CA VAL A 189 6.31 4.89 -11.06
C VAL A 189 5.55 3.78 -11.77
N TYR A 190 6.17 3.16 -12.76
CA TYR A 190 5.62 2.03 -13.51
C TYR A 190 6.47 0.79 -13.30
N VAL A 191 5.84 -0.35 -13.06
CA VAL A 191 6.55 -1.63 -12.92
C VAL A 191 6.51 -2.39 -14.24
N ALA A 192 7.66 -2.78 -14.77
CA ALA A 192 7.76 -3.41 -16.10
C ALA A 192 6.91 -4.68 -16.25
N ARG A 193 6.72 -5.45 -15.17
CA ARG A 193 5.90 -6.67 -15.16
C ARG A 193 4.38 -6.43 -15.11
N ASP A 194 3.97 -5.23 -14.71
CA ASP A 194 2.55 -4.85 -14.61
C ASP A 194 2.06 -4.07 -15.85
N LEU A 195 2.98 -3.68 -16.75
CA LEU A 195 2.68 -2.93 -17.97
C LEU A 195 2.14 -3.82 -19.10
N LEU A 196 1.26 -3.25 -19.91
CA LEU A 196 0.86 -3.86 -21.17
C LEU A 196 2.06 -3.95 -22.13
N PRO A 197 2.10 -4.94 -23.04
CA PRO A 197 3.20 -5.10 -23.98
C PRO A 197 3.49 -3.83 -24.81
N GLU A 198 2.46 -3.10 -25.25
CA GLU A 198 2.67 -1.87 -26.02
C GLU A 198 3.29 -0.75 -25.18
N GLU A 199 2.84 -0.59 -23.92
CA GLU A 199 3.37 0.40 -22.97
C GLU A 199 4.82 0.11 -22.63
N LYS A 200 5.13 -1.16 -22.35
CA LYS A 200 6.49 -1.62 -22.09
C LYS A 200 7.43 -1.29 -23.26
N VAL A 201 7.04 -1.63 -24.48
CA VAL A 201 7.83 -1.35 -25.69
C VAL A 201 8.02 0.15 -25.90
N ALA A 202 7.01 0.97 -25.59
CA ALA A 202 7.12 2.43 -25.70
C ALA A 202 8.16 3.00 -24.71
N LEU A 203 8.18 2.53 -23.46
CA LEU A 203 9.16 2.94 -22.46
C LEU A 203 10.58 2.44 -22.79
N GLU A 204 10.72 1.18 -23.21
CA GLU A 204 12.00 0.60 -23.62
C GLU A 204 12.61 1.33 -24.83
N LYS A 205 11.78 1.73 -25.80
CA LYS A 205 12.23 2.55 -26.95
C LYS A 205 12.79 3.90 -26.51
N ARG A 206 12.17 4.52 -25.50
CA ARG A 206 12.60 5.83 -24.97
C ARG A 206 13.94 5.74 -24.24
N LEU A 207 14.19 4.64 -23.54
CA LEU A 207 15.42 4.40 -22.79
C LEU A 207 16.48 3.62 -23.57
N THR A 208 16.14 3.16 -24.78
CA THR A 208 17.02 2.40 -25.68
C THR A 208 17.62 1.14 -25.06
N ARG A 209 16.91 0.51 -24.09
CA ARG A 209 17.36 -0.67 -23.36
C ARG A 209 16.19 -1.61 -23.06
N PRO A 210 16.35 -2.94 -23.18
CA PRO A 210 15.34 -3.91 -22.76
C PRO A 210 15.23 -3.95 -21.23
N SER A 211 14.03 -4.25 -20.73
CA SER A 211 13.74 -4.34 -19.30
C SER A 211 13.43 -5.76 -18.83
N THR A 212 13.83 -6.04 -17.59
CA THR A 212 13.56 -7.29 -16.89
C THR A 212 12.27 -7.18 -16.08
N GLN A 213 11.82 -8.29 -15.48
CA GLN A 213 10.64 -8.28 -14.60
C GLN A 213 10.85 -7.46 -13.32
N ALA A 214 12.10 -7.22 -12.93
CA ALA A 214 12.49 -6.42 -11.77
C ALA A 214 12.69 -4.93 -12.08
N THR A 215 12.56 -4.53 -13.36
CA THR A 215 12.70 -3.13 -13.76
C THR A 215 11.50 -2.30 -13.33
N ILE A 216 11.76 -1.14 -12.73
CA ILE A 216 10.80 -0.06 -12.55
C ILE A 216 11.21 1.14 -13.40
N TYR A 217 10.22 1.86 -13.89
CA TYR A 217 10.38 3.11 -14.63
C TYR A 217 9.86 4.25 -13.77
N ILE A 218 10.65 5.30 -13.62
CA ILE A 218 10.33 6.46 -12.81
C ILE A 218 10.32 7.69 -13.71
N LEU A 219 9.19 8.38 -13.73
CA LEU A 219 8.96 9.59 -14.50
C LEU A 219 8.81 10.77 -13.54
N LEU A 220 9.68 11.77 -13.70
CA LEU A 220 9.55 13.07 -13.01
C LEU A 220 8.94 14.08 -13.97
N SER A 221 7.81 14.65 -13.59
CA SER A 221 7.09 15.66 -14.35
C SER A 221 6.91 16.93 -13.52
N LYS A 222 6.73 18.09 -14.18
CA LYS A 222 6.26 19.30 -13.48
C LYS A 222 4.82 19.08 -13.05
N ALA A 223 4.44 19.56 -11.87
CA ALA A 223 3.03 19.57 -11.51
C ALA A 223 2.25 20.34 -12.59
N GLU A 224 1.17 19.75 -13.09
CA GLU A 224 0.19 20.53 -13.84
C GLU A 224 -0.23 21.69 -12.94
N ALA A 225 -0.03 22.92 -13.42
CA ALA A 225 -0.56 24.08 -12.73
C ALA A 225 -2.06 23.80 -12.56
N ALA A 226 -2.50 23.67 -11.30
CA ALA A 226 -3.91 23.51 -10.99
C ALA A 226 -4.65 24.57 -11.81
N ALA A 227 -5.45 24.11 -12.78
CA ALA A 227 -6.26 25.00 -13.59
C ALA A 227 -7.09 25.80 -12.59
N GLN A 228 -6.77 27.09 -12.47
CA GLN A 228 -7.47 28.00 -11.58
C GLN A 228 -8.92 28.03 -12.04
N LEU A 229 -9.79 27.39 -11.25
CA LEU A 229 -11.24 27.54 -11.30
C LEU A 229 -11.65 28.69 -10.38
#